data_AF-A0A2M9KAG6-F1
#
_entry.id   AF-A0A2M9KAG6-F1
#
_cell.length_a   1.000
_cell.length_b   1.000
_cell.length_c   1.000
_cell.angle_alpha   90.00
_cell.angle_beta   90.00
_cell.angle_gamma   90.00
#
_symmetry.space_group_name_H-M   'P 1'
#
loop_
_entity.id
_entity.type
_entity.pdbx_description
1 polymer ?
#
loop_
_entity_poly.entity_id
_entity_poly.type
_entity_poly.pdbx_seq_one_letter_code
_entity_poly.pdbx_strand_id
1 'polypeptide(L)'
;MCVGRTCVGPAPVVSAWGQAGVMTTPWTLGDVEAAIRAGWSAETCSPDDVERAPWTAGNPAWGHCDITALVVQDLCGGDLVVGEVWLDGEQQGFHTWNVLPGGVVIDLTREQFRLGQTVTAGRVMGERPVGRLPRRWEEYQVLRRRVFERLGL
;
A
#
# COMPACT_ATOMS: atom_id res chain seq x y z
N MET A 1 41.10 -49.70 -50.25
CA MET A 1 40.01 -49.51 -49.26
C MET A 1 40.47 -48.44 -48.28
N CYS A 2 40.08 -47.19 -48.48
CA CYS A 2 40.49 -46.07 -47.63
C CYS A 2 39.46 -45.92 -46.50
N VAL A 3 39.90 -46.15 -45.26
CA VAL A 3 39.12 -45.92 -44.04
C VAL A 3 39.80 -44.79 -43.29
N GLY A 4 39.05 -43.75 -42.94
CA GLY A 4 39.56 -42.63 -42.14
C GLY A 4 38.78 -41.35 -42.37
N ARG A 5 37.47 -41.38 -42.14
CA ARG A 5 36.63 -40.18 -42.15
C ARG A 5 36.83 -39.47 -40.80
N THR A 6 37.16 -38.19 -40.89
CA THR A 6 37.38 -37.20 -39.83
C THR A 6 36.24 -37.14 -38.81
N CYS A 7 36.54 -37.27 -37.52
CA CYS A 7 35.64 -36.90 -36.43
C CYS A 7 35.97 -35.46 -36.01
N VAL A 8 35.20 -34.49 -36.51
CA VAL A 8 35.20 -33.11 -36.01
C VAL A 8 34.30 -33.09 -34.77
N GLY A 9 34.87 -32.80 -33.60
CA GLY A 9 34.10 -32.66 -32.36
C GLY A 9 33.17 -31.45 -32.40
N PRO A 10 32.00 -31.47 -31.74
CA PRO A 10 31.16 -30.29 -31.66
C PRO A 10 31.84 -29.22 -30.78
N ALA A 11 31.82 -27.99 -31.28
CA ALA A 11 32.29 -26.78 -30.63
C ALA A 11 31.56 -26.52 -29.28
N PRO A 12 32.16 -25.77 -28.34
CA PRO A 12 31.44 -25.34 -27.15
C PRO A 12 30.28 -24.44 -27.56
N VAL A 13 29.07 -24.82 -27.17
CA VAL A 13 27.89 -23.96 -27.29
C VAL A 13 28.10 -22.76 -26.37
N VAL A 14 28.36 -21.60 -26.96
CA VAL A 14 28.41 -20.33 -26.25
C VAL A 14 27.00 -19.95 -25.80
N SER A 15 26.96 -19.33 -24.63
CA SER A 15 25.80 -18.85 -23.87
C SER A 15 24.71 -18.18 -24.70
N ALA A 16 23.45 -18.58 -24.49
CA ALA A 16 22.28 -17.87 -25.03
C ALA A 16 21.08 -17.92 -24.08
N TRP A 17 21.26 -17.60 -22.80
CA TRP A 17 20.15 -17.18 -21.93
C TRP A 17 20.68 -16.15 -20.93
N GLY A 18 20.79 -14.90 -21.39
CA GLY A 18 20.73 -13.78 -20.45
C GLY A 18 19.35 -13.86 -19.79
N GLN A 19 19.32 -14.17 -18.50
CA GLN A 19 18.10 -13.99 -17.72
C GLN A 19 17.73 -12.52 -17.88
N ALA A 20 16.61 -12.23 -18.56
CA ALA A 20 15.98 -10.93 -18.45
C ALA A 20 15.54 -10.82 -17.00
N GLY A 21 16.45 -10.35 -16.13
CA GLY A 21 16.11 -9.98 -14.78
C GLY A 21 14.99 -8.95 -14.90
N VAL A 22 13.85 -9.22 -14.27
CA VAL A 22 12.86 -8.17 -14.01
C VAL A 22 13.63 -7.05 -13.34
N MET A 23 13.82 -5.93 -14.04
CA MET A 23 14.38 -4.74 -13.43
C MET A 23 13.28 -4.18 -12.52
N THR A 24 13.22 -4.67 -11.29
CA THR A 24 12.46 -4.01 -10.23
C THR A 24 13.24 -2.75 -9.86
N THR A 25 12.80 -1.60 -10.37
CA THR A 25 13.31 -0.32 -9.86
C THR A 25 12.99 -0.26 -8.38
N PRO A 26 13.98 -0.15 -7.48
CA PRO A 26 13.71 -0.05 -6.06
C PRO A 26 12.99 1.27 -5.79
N TRP A 27 11.91 1.21 -5.01
CA TRP A 27 11.23 2.40 -4.50
C TRP A 27 11.65 2.71 -3.07
N THR A 28 11.64 3.99 -2.73
CA THR A 28 11.80 4.48 -1.37
C THR A 28 10.45 4.61 -0.68
N LEU A 29 10.45 4.77 0.65
CA LEU A 29 9.22 5.13 1.38
C LEU A 29 8.64 6.48 0.91
N GLY A 30 9.49 7.40 0.43
CA GLY A 30 9.04 8.67 -0.15
C GLY A 30 8.29 8.47 -1.46
N ASP A 31 8.69 7.51 -2.29
CA ASP A 31 7.96 7.16 -3.51
C ASP A 31 6.61 6.54 -3.19
N VAL A 32 6.55 5.66 -2.18
CA VAL A 32 5.31 5.06 -1.68
C VAL A 32 4.37 6.13 -1.13
N GLU A 33 4.87 7.04 -0.28
CA GLU A 33 4.09 8.16 0.23
C GLU A 33 3.55 9.04 -0.90
N ALA A 34 4.40 9.43 -1.85
CA ALA A 34 4.00 10.25 -2.98
C ALA A 34 2.93 9.55 -3.84
N ALA A 35 3.07 8.24 -4.08
CA ALA A 35 2.10 7.44 -4.82
C ALA A 35 0.74 7.38 -4.12
N ILE A 36 0.73 7.11 -2.81
CA ILE A 36 -0.48 7.08 -1.99
C ILE A 36 -1.19 8.44 -2.00
N ARG A 37 -0.46 9.53 -1.74
CA ARG A 37 -1.02 10.88 -1.68
C ARG A 37 -1.69 11.30 -2.99
N ALA A 38 -1.13 10.91 -4.14
CA ALA A 38 -1.75 11.19 -5.44
C ALA A 38 -2.92 10.27 -5.79
N GLY A 39 -3.06 9.13 -5.10
CA GLY A 39 -4.18 8.23 -5.28
C GLY A 39 -5.46 8.69 -4.58
N TRP A 40 -5.33 9.51 -3.53
CA TRP A 40 -6.46 10.04 -2.77
C TRP A 40 -7.34 10.98 -3.61
N SER A 41 -8.65 10.77 -3.48
CA SER A 41 -9.68 11.58 -4.10
C SER A 41 -11.01 11.37 -3.37
N ALA A 42 -12.03 12.16 -3.73
CA ALA A 42 -13.39 11.95 -3.23
C ALA A 42 -13.91 10.51 -3.49
N GLU A 43 -13.56 9.90 -4.63
CA GLU A 43 -13.94 8.52 -4.99
C GLU A 43 -13.37 7.46 -4.02
N THR A 44 -12.23 7.76 -3.40
CA THR A 44 -11.58 6.84 -2.45
C THR A 44 -11.85 7.21 -0.99
N CYS A 45 -12.58 8.30 -0.73
CA CYS A 45 -12.96 8.73 0.61
C CYS A 45 -14.02 7.81 1.21
N SER A 46 -13.92 7.52 2.51
CA SER A 46 -14.91 6.75 3.25
C SER A 46 -16.29 7.39 3.20
N PRO A 47 -17.35 6.65 2.84
CA PRO A 47 -18.72 7.14 2.93
C PRO A 47 -19.07 7.65 4.34
N ASP A 48 -18.63 6.94 5.38
CA ASP A 48 -18.86 7.32 6.79
C ASP A 48 -18.17 8.64 7.17
N ASP A 49 -17.07 8.98 6.50
CA ASP A 49 -16.37 10.26 6.69
C ASP A 49 -17.01 11.39 5.89
N VAL A 50 -17.57 11.07 4.71
CA VAL A 50 -18.32 12.05 3.89
C VAL A 50 -19.53 12.60 4.63
N GLU A 51 -20.20 11.77 5.44
CA GLU A 51 -21.32 12.21 6.29
C GLU A 51 -20.92 13.25 7.34
N ARG A 52 -19.65 13.22 7.81
CA ARG A 52 -19.11 14.18 8.79
C ARG A 52 -18.54 15.43 8.12
N ALA A 53 -17.78 15.25 7.03
CA ALA A 53 -17.26 16.33 6.21
C ALA A 53 -16.89 15.82 4.82
N PRO A 54 -17.08 16.63 3.76
CA PRO A 54 -16.63 16.22 2.44
C PRO A 54 -15.11 16.15 2.37
N TRP A 55 -14.58 15.18 1.61
CA TRP A 55 -13.20 15.21 1.17
C TRP A 55 -12.94 16.46 0.33
N THR A 56 -11.79 17.10 0.53
CA THR A 56 -11.36 18.24 -0.27
C THR A 56 -9.87 18.16 -0.55
N ALA A 57 -9.40 18.81 -1.63
CA ALA A 57 -7.96 18.96 -1.88
C ALA A 57 -7.23 19.71 -0.74
N GLY A 58 -7.95 20.48 0.07
CA GLY A 58 -7.41 21.11 1.27
C GLY A 58 -7.08 20.09 2.37
N ASN A 59 -7.85 19.01 2.50
CA ASN A 59 -7.62 17.91 3.46
C ASN A 59 -7.61 16.54 2.75
N PRO A 60 -6.55 16.24 1.98
CA PRO A 60 -6.56 15.11 1.06
C PRO A 60 -6.50 13.74 1.75
N ALA A 61 -6.08 13.68 3.02
CA ALA A 61 -6.03 12.45 3.81
C ALA A 61 -7.38 12.05 4.44
N TRP A 62 -8.39 12.92 4.38
CA TRP A 62 -9.68 12.74 5.05
C TRP A 62 -10.43 11.50 4.57
N GLY A 63 -10.70 10.56 5.48
CA GLY A 63 -11.47 9.36 5.16
C GLY A 63 -10.70 8.28 4.39
N HIS A 64 -9.37 8.30 4.46
CA HIS A 64 -8.49 7.34 3.77
C HIS A 64 -7.67 6.43 4.69
N CYS A 65 -7.82 6.53 6.02
CA CYS A 65 -6.91 5.86 6.96
C CYS A 65 -6.82 4.34 6.78
N ASP A 66 -7.96 3.66 6.68
CA ASP A 66 -8.06 2.21 6.57
C ASP A 66 -7.46 1.68 5.26
N ILE A 67 -7.93 2.19 4.13
CA ILE A 67 -7.47 1.74 2.81
C ILE A 67 -6.01 2.14 2.55
N THR A 68 -5.53 3.24 3.14
CA THR A 68 -4.13 3.62 3.09
C THR A 68 -3.26 2.64 3.88
N ALA A 69 -3.64 2.30 5.11
CA ALA A 69 -2.90 1.33 5.91
C ALA A 69 -2.85 -0.04 5.23
N LEU A 70 -3.94 -0.47 4.58
CA LEU A 70 -3.99 -1.69 3.78
C LEU A 70 -3.02 -1.67 2.59
N VAL A 71 -2.93 -0.55 1.86
CA VAL A 71 -1.98 -0.43 0.74
C VAL A 71 -0.53 -0.43 1.23
N VAL A 72 -0.25 0.24 2.35
CA VAL A 72 1.08 0.18 2.99
C VAL A 72 1.41 -1.26 3.39
N GLN A 73 0.45 -1.98 3.99
CA GLN A 73 0.64 -3.37 4.36
C GLN A 73 0.91 -4.26 3.14
N ASP A 74 0.21 -4.05 2.03
CA ASP A 74 0.44 -4.78 0.77
C ASP A 74 1.85 -4.57 0.21
N LEU A 75 2.42 -3.37 0.37
CA LEU A 75 3.72 -2.99 -0.18
C LEU A 75 4.90 -3.30 0.75
N CYS A 76 4.69 -3.17 2.07
CA CYS A 76 5.77 -3.18 3.06
C CYS A 76 5.57 -4.23 4.16
N GLY A 77 4.43 -4.94 4.18
CA GLY A 77 4.02 -5.80 5.28
C GLY A 77 3.69 -4.99 6.54
N GLY A 78 3.79 -5.65 7.70
CA GLY A 78 3.51 -5.05 9.00
C GLY A 78 2.10 -5.31 9.52
N ASP A 79 1.85 -4.78 10.70
CA ASP A 79 0.62 -4.94 11.46
C ASP A 79 -0.29 -3.73 11.25
N LEU A 80 -1.56 -3.99 10.93
CA LEU A 80 -2.60 -2.97 10.98
C LEU A 80 -2.95 -2.69 12.43
N VAL A 81 -2.95 -1.43 12.81
CA VAL A 81 -3.25 -0.98 14.17
C VAL A 81 -4.41 -0.02 14.13
N VAL A 82 -5.37 -0.19 15.04
CA VAL A 82 -6.58 0.63 15.12
C VAL A 82 -6.72 1.30 16.48
N GLY A 83 -7.00 2.59 16.46
CA GLY A 83 -7.33 3.42 17.63
C GLY A 83 -8.67 4.12 17.46
N GLU A 84 -9.26 4.58 18.55
CA GLU A 84 -10.51 5.35 18.54
C GLU A 84 -10.20 6.83 18.37
N VAL A 85 -10.99 7.52 17.55
CA VAL A 85 -10.88 8.96 17.34
C VAL A 85 -11.85 9.69 18.27
N TRP A 86 -11.35 10.70 18.98
CA TRP A 86 -12.15 11.49 19.92
C TRP A 86 -12.02 12.99 19.62
N LEU A 87 -13.13 13.72 19.71
CA LEU A 87 -13.19 15.17 19.63
C LEU A 87 -14.16 15.67 20.71
N ASP A 88 -13.74 16.63 21.53
CA ASP A 88 -14.57 17.25 22.57
C ASP A 88 -15.33 16.26 23.48
N GLY A 89 -14.71 15.11 23.75
CA GLY A 89 -15.29 14.05 24.60
C GLY A 89 -16.23 13.08 23.89
N GLU A 90 -16.42 13.21 22.57
CA GLU A 90 -17.25 12.32 21.76
C GLU A 90 -16.39 11.42 20.84
N GLN A 91 -16.74 10.14 20.77
CA GLN A 91 -16.09 9.19 19.86
C GLN A 91 -16.59 9.41 18.42
N GLN A 92 -15.68 9.79 17.53
CA GLN A 92 -15.97 10.14 16.13
C GLN A 92 -15.75 8.96 15.17
N GLY A 93 -15.19 7.85 15.65
CA GLY A 93 -14.93 6.65 14.84
C GLY A 93 -13.61 6.00 15.19
N PHE A 94 -12.97 5.40 14.19
CA PHE A 94 -11.69 4.71 14.32
C PHE A 94 -10.67 5.22 13.32
N HIS A 95 -9.40 5.18 13.71
CA HIS A 95 -8.25 5.51 12.89
C HIS A 95 -7.36 4.29 12.76
N THR A 96 -6.96 3.96 11.54
CA THR A 96 -6.10 2.81 11.24
C THR A 96 -4.78 3.28 10.66
N TRP A 97 -3.68 2.71 11.14
CA TRP A 97 -2.33 2.93 10.62
C TRP A 97 -1.56 1.60 10.53
N ASN A 98 -0.37 1.62 9.92
CA ASN A 98 0.46 0.43 9.77
C ASN A 98 1.72 0.52 10.63
N VAL A 99 2.13 -0.59 11.24
CA VAL A 99 3.37 -0.69 12.02
C VAL A 99 4.25 -1.77 11.41
N LEU A 100 5.41 -1.38 10.90
CA LEU A 100 6.37 -2.31 10.30
C LEU A 100 7.16 -3.09 11.36
N PRO A 101 7.80 -4.21 10.97
CA PRO A 101 8.75 -4.91 11.84
C PRO A 101 9.78 -3.95 12.43
N GLY A 102 10.06 -4.09 13.73
CA GLY A 102 10.93 -3.17 14.47
C GLY A 102 10.21 -1.93 15.03
N GLY A 103 8.89 -1.82 14.87
CA GLY A 103 8.06 -0.79 15.52
C GLY A 103 7.99 0.54 14.77
N VAL A 104 8.39 0.57 13.49
CA VAL A 104 8.30 1.78 12.66
C VAL A 104 6.84 2.05 12.31
N VAL A 105 6.31 3.18 12.78
CA VAL A 105 4.93 3.60 12.54
C VAL A 105 4.82 4.33 11.21
N ILE A 106 3.93 3.87 10.33
CA ILE A 106 3.53 4.57 9.11
C ILE A 106 2.07 5.00 9.25
N ASP A 107 1.87 6.29 9.50
CA ASP A 107 0.56 6.92 9.62
C ASP A 107 0.47 8.17 8.70
N LEU A 108 0.35 7.93 7.41
CA LEU A 108 0.29 8.99 6.39
C LEU A 108 -1.00 9.82 6.47
N THR A 109 -2.01 9.34 7.19
CA THR A 109 -3.33 9.97 7.26
C THR A 109 -3.58 10.69 8.59
N ARG A 110 -2.58 10.75 9.48
CA ARG A 110 -2.69 11.47 10.75
C ARG A 110 -3.09 12.94 10.58
N GLU A 111 -2.59 13.56 9.51
CA GLU A 111 -2.82 14.98 9.17
C GLU A 111 -4.28 15.32 8.86
N GLN A 112 -5.16 14.32 8.75
CA GLN A 112 -6.59 14.54 8.56
C GLN A 112 -7.25 15.17 9.80
N PHE A 113 -6.66 14.97 10.98
CA PHE A 113 -7.16 15.44 12.26
C PHE A 113 -6.72 16.88 12.54
N ARG A 114 -7.51 17.85 12.06
CA ARG A 114 -7.18 19.28 12.11
C ARG A 114 -7.99 20.09 13.12
N LEU A 115 -9.00 19.47 13.72
CA LEU A 115 -9.90 20.12 14.68
C LEU A 115 -9.51 19.82 16.13
N GLY A 116 -8.32 19.26 16.35
CA GLY A 116 -7.87 18.82 17.67
C GLY A 116 -8.33 17.41 18.03
N GLN A 117 -8.71 16.59 17.05
CA GLN A 117 -9.04 15.20 17.34
C GLN A 117 -7.84 14.45 17.93
N THR A 118 -8.11 13.60 18.91
CA THR A 118 -7.13 12.70 19.51
C THR A 118 -7.41 11.27 19.09
N VAL A 119 -6.38 10.42 19.13
CA VAL A 119 -6.51 8.99 18.83
C VAL A 119 -5.96 8.22 20.00
N THR A 120 -6.71 7.23 20.47
CA THR A 120 -6.29 6.38 21.58
C THR A 120 -5.08 5.52 21.22
N ALA A 121 -4.47 4.90 22.24
CA ALA A 121 -3.47 3.88 22.00
C ALA A 121 -4.05 2.77 21.11
N GLY A 122 -3.32 2.41 20.06
CA GLY A 122 -3.78 1.45 19.08
C GLY A 122 -3.69 0.01 19.57
N ARG A 123 -4.59 -0.84 19.06
CA ARG A 123 -4.49 -2.30 19.17
C ARG A 123 -4.21 -2.89 17.79
N VAL A 124 -3.39 -3.94 17.75
CA VAL A 124 -3.16 -4.71 16.52
C VAL A 124 -4.47 -5.37 16.12
N MET A 125 -4.84 -5.23 14.84
CA MET A 125 -6.00 -5.89 14.25
C MET A 125 -5.68 -7.36 14.00
N GLY A 126 -6.71 -8.20 14.02
CA GLY A 126 -6.58 -9.60 13.58
C GLY A 126 -6.23 -9.70 12.10
N GLU A 127 -5.96 -10.93 11.65
CA GLU A 127 -5.61 -11.19 10.26
C GLU A 127 -6.67 -10.68 9.28
N ARG A 128 -6.19 -10.11 8.16
CA ARG A 128 -7.05 -9.67 7.07
C ARG A 128 -7.76 -10.88 6.46
N PRO A 129 -9.06 -10.77 6.11
CA PRO A 129 -9.74 -11.83 5.37
C PRO A 129 -8.99 -12.18 4.07
N VAL A 130 -8.93 -13.47 3.74
CA VAL A 130 -8.38 -13.91 2.46
C VAL A 130 -9.34 -13.47 1.34
N GLY A 131 -8.83 -12.67 0.41
CA GLY A 131 -9.60 -12.18 -0.73
C GLY A 131 -10.30 -10.84 -0.48
N ARG A 132 -11.62 -10.80 -0.72
CA ARG A 132 -12.40 -9.55 -0.71
C ARG A 132 -12.55 -9.01 0.72
N LEU A 133 -12.26 -7.72 0.89
CA LEU A 133 -12.52 -7.02 2.15
C LEU A 133 -14.03 -6.91 2.42
N PRO A 134 -14.46 -7.01 3.70
CA PRO A 134 -15.87 -6.92 4.08
C PRO A 134 -16.43 -5.51 3.89
N ARG A 135 -15.58 -4.48 4.05
CA ARG A 135 -15.91 -3.06 3.84
C ARG A 135 -14.93 -2.46 2.86
N ARG A 136 -15.38 -1.40 2.18
CA ARG A 136 -14.51 -0.50 1.39
C ARG A 136 -13.66 -1.16 0.33
N TRP A 137 -14.11 -2.30 -0.19
CA TRP A 137 -13.35 -3.09 -1.16
C TRP A 137 -13.11 -2.32 -2.45
N GLU A 138 -14.11 -1.59 -2.93
CA GLU A 138 -14.03 -0.89 -4.22
C GLU A 138 -13.05 0.28 -4.13
N GLU A 139 -13.15 1.08 -3.07
CA GLU A 139 -12.27 2.23 -2.84
C GLU A 139 -10.83 1.80 -2.58
N TYR A 140 -10.65 0.71 -1.82
CA TYR A 140 -9.37 0.05 -1.66
C TYR A 140 -8.77 -0.35 -3.01
N GLN A 141 -9.54 -1.02 -3.87
CA GLN A 141 -9.05 -1.45 -5.18
C GLN A 141 -8.68 -0.26 -6.07
N VAL A 142 -9.44 0.83 -6.02
CA VAL A 142 -9.12 2.06 -6.77
C VAL A 142 -7.81 2.67 -6.27
N LEU A 143 -7.65 2.84 -4.95
CA LEU A 143 -6.42 3.40 -4.37
C LEU A 143 -5.21 2.50 -4.68
N ARG A 144 -5.34 1.20 -4.43
CA ARG A 144 -4.29 0.21 -4.68
C ARG A 144 -3.85 0.23 -6.14
N ARG A 145 -4.78 0.19 -7.09
CA ARG A 145 -4.47 0.27 -8.53
C ARG A 145 -3.65 1.51 -8.85
N ARG A 146 -4.11 2.70 -8.43
CA ARG A 146 -3.42 3.97 -8.70
C ARG A 146 -2.00 4.00 -8.13
N VAL A 147 -1.83 3.48 -6.92
CA VAL A 147 -0.53 3.41 -6.26
C VAL A 147 0.40 2.46 -7.01
N PHE A 148 -0.08 1.26 -7.34
CA PHE A 148 0.71 0.24 -8.04
C PHE A 148 1.11 0.71 -9.44
N GLU A 149 0.18 1.29 -10.20
CA GLU A 149 0.47 1.88 -11.52
C GLU A 149 1.55 2.98 -11.44
N ARG A 150 1.51 3.80 -10.39
CA ARG A 150 2.48 4.90 -10.20
C ARG A 150 3.86 4.42 -9.75
N LEU A 151 3.93 3.28 -9.08
CA LEU A 151 5.18 2.61 -8.75
C LEU A 151 5.68 1.76 -9.93
N GLY A 152 4.80 1.31 -10.83
CA GLY A 152 5.15 0.41 -11.94
C GLY A 152 5.09 -1.07 -11.54
N LEU A 153 4.11 -1.43 -10.70
CA LEU A 153 3.80 -2.78 -10.21
C LEU A 153 2.63 -3.45 -10.95
#